data_AF-A0A0F8Z7N1-F1
#
_entry.id   AF-A0A0F8Z7N1-F1
#
_cell.length_a   1.000
_cell.length_b   1.000
_cell.length_c   1.000
_cell.angle_alpha   90.00
_cell.angle_beta   90.00
_cell.angle_gamma   90.00
#
_symmetry.space_group_name_H-M   'P 1'
#
loop_
_entity.id
_entity.type
_entity.pdbx_description
1 polymer ?
#
loop_
_entity_poly.entity_id
_entity_poly.type
_entity_poly.pdbx_seq_one_letter_code
_entity_poly.pdbx_strand_id
1 'polypeptide(L)' 'VMEKERKTSISRGALNGFIQKLTLISALNINTNPLDKKEKSIEISYFGIAYFLHTLFQKKISVN' A
#
# COMPACT_ATOMS: atom_id res chain seq x y z
N VAL A 1 -2.02 9.12 -13.33
CA VAL A 1 -3.30 9.52 -12.70
C VAL A 1 -3.11 9.96 -11.24
N MET A 2 -2.48 9.16 -10.37
CA MET A 2 -2.17 9.57 -8.97
C MET A 2 -1.16 10.73 -8.82
N GLU A 3 -0.14 10.82 -9.68
CA GLU A 3 0.86 11.91 -9.61
C GLU A 3 0.26 13.27 -9.97
N LYS A 4 -0.80 13.26 -10.80
CA LYS A 4 -1.51 14.47 -11.23
C LYS A 4 -2.28 15.12 -10.08
N GLU A 5 -2.75 14.33 -9.13
CA GLU A 5 -3.46 14.83 -7.92
C GLU A 5 -2.50 15.26 -6.81
N ARG A 6 -1.34 14.60 -6.65
CA ARG A 6 -0.35 14.94 -5.61
C ARG A 6 0.57 16.10 -5.96
N LYS A 7 0.60 16.56 -7.22
CA LYS A 7 1.54 17.57 -7.76
C LYS A 7 3.03 17.27 -7.49
N THR A 8 3.36 16.04 -7.09
CA THR A 8 4.70 15.59 -6.69
C THR A 8 4.87 14.15 -7.17
N SER A 9 6.03 13.83 -7.75
CA SER A 9 6.33 12.44 -8.13
C SER A 9 6.73 11.64 -6.90
N ILE A 10 6.24 10.40 -6.80
CA ILE A 10 6.63 9.51 -5.72
C ILE A 10 7.89 8.80 -6.18
N SER A 11 9.01 9.04 -5.50
CA SER A 11 10.24 8.32 -5.80
C SER A 11 10.04 6.80 -5.59
N ARG A 12 10.74 5.99 -6.37
CA ARG A 12 10.73 4.52 -6.19
C ARG A 12 11.11 4.13 -4.77
N GLY A 13 12.05 4.85 -4.15
CA GLY A 13 12.44 4.64 -2.75
C GLY A 13 11.30 4.91 -1.77
N ALA A 14 10.57 6.02 -1.94
CA ALA A 14 9.42 6.35 -1.10
C ALA A 14 8.30 5.30 -1.25
N LEU A 15 8.02 4.85 -2.48
CA LEU A 15 7.04 3.80 -2.74
C LEU A 15 7.44 2.48 -2.07
N ASN A 16 8.69 2.06 -2.23
CA ASN A 16 9.22 0.83 -1.63
C ASN A 16 9.17 0.89 -0.09
N GLY A 17 9.56 2.02 0.50
CA GLY A 17 9.48 2.23 1.94
C GLY A 17 8.04 2.18 2.45
N PHE A 18 7.08 2.72 1.70
CA PHE A 18 5.67 2.63 2.05
C PHE A 18 5.13 1.18 1.98
N ILE A 19 5.46 0.46 0.91
CA ILE A 19 5.08 -0.95 0.75
C ILE A 19 5.68 -1.82 1.88
N GLN A 20 6.94 -1.58 2.27
CA GLN A 20 7.57 -2.29 3.39
C GLN A 20 6.82 -2.05 4.71
N LYS A 21 6.38 -0.81 4.99
CA LYS A 21 5.59 -0.51 6.18
C LYS A 21 4.26 -1.28 6.20
N LEU A 22 3.57 -1.36 5.05
CA LEU A 22 2.33 -2.13 4.93
C LEU A 22 2.56 -3.64 5.08
N THR A 23 3.70 -4.15 4.59
CA THR A 23 4.09 -5.55 4.78
C THR A 23 4.39 -5.85 6.25
N LEU A 24 5.07 -4.93 6.96
CA LEU A 24 5.39 -5.08 8.39
C LEU A 24 4.15 -5.25 9.26
N ILE A 25 3.06 -4.56 8.93
CA ILE A 25 1.78 -4.70 9.62
C ILE A 25 0.90 -5.81 9.05
N SER A 26 1.45 -6.70 8.21
CA SER A 26 0.72 -7.79 7.54
C SER A 26 -0.47 -7.32 6.69
N ALA A 27 -0.48 -6.06 6.23
CA ALA A 27 -1.55 -5.53 5.39
C ALA A 27 -1.42 -5.94 3.93
N LEU A 28 -0.20 -6.21 3.48
CA LEU A 28 0.09 -6.68 2.13
C LEU A 28 0.89 -7.99 2.16
N ASN A 29 0.59 -8.86 1.20
CA ASN A 29 1.41 -10.00 0.83
C ASN A 29 2.12 -9.68 -0.49
N ILE A 30 3.43 -9.93 -0.55
CA ILE A 30 4.23 -9.71 -1.75
C ILE A 30 4.77 -11.05 -2.19
N ASN A 31 4.29 -11.53 -3.33
CA ASN A 31 4.73 -12.79 -3.91
C ASN A 31 5.63 -12.46 -5.11
N THR A 32 6.77 -13.13 -5.18
CA THR A 32 7.63 -13.06 -6.37
C THR A 32 7.31 -14.26 -7.23
N ASN A 33 7.12 -14.07 -8.53
CA ASN A 33 6.88 -15.19 -9.43
C ASN A 33 8.12 -16.12 -9.40
N PRO A 34 7.95 -17.42 -9.10
CA PRO A 34 9.07 -18.35 -9.02
C PRO A 34 9.75 -18.60 -10.38
N LEU A 35 9.04 -18.39 -11.49
CA LEU A 35 9.53 -18.55 -12.86
C LEU A 35 10.17 -17.26 -13.42
N ASP A 36 9.67 -16.10 -13.01
CA ASP A 36 10.25 -14.79 -13.36
C ASP A 36 10.38 -13.89 -12.12
N LYS A 37 11.61 -13.80 -11.58
CA LYS A 37 11.91 -12.99 -10.39
C LYS A 37 11.68 -11.48 -10.57
N LYS A 38 11.50 -11.00 -11.81
CA LYS A 38 11.17 -9.59 -12.08
C LYS A 38 9.69 -9.31 -11.86
N GLU A 39 8.85 -10.32 -12.03
CA GLU A 39 7.42 -10.20 -11.83
C GLU A 39 7.07 -10.38 -10.34
N LYS A 40 6.26 -9.46 -9.83
CA LYS A 40 5.79 -9.46 -8.45
C LYS A 40 4.29 -9.24 -8.44
N SER A 41 3.57 -10.02 -7.65
CA SER A 41 2.18 -9.72 -7.28
C SER A 41 2.15 -9.11 -5.89
N ILE A 42 1.22 -8.17 -5.71
CA ILE A 42 0.91 -7.56 -4.41
C ILE A 42 -0.56 -7.84 -4.15
N GLU A 43 -0.84 -8.50 -3.04
CA GLU A 43 -2.18 -8.86 -2.60
C GLU A 43 -2.48 -8.15 -1.28
N ILE A 44 -3.72 -7.70 -1.11
CA ILE A 44 -4.18 -7.12 0.14
C ILE A 44 -4.69 -8.26 1.03
N SER A 45 -4.13 -8.38 2.23
CA SER A 45 -4.59 -9.39 3.19
C SER A 45 -5.94 -9.01 3.81
N TYR A 46 -6.61 -9.96 4.46
CA TYR A 46 -7.80 -9.64 5.27
C TYR A 46 -7.53 -8.57 6.32
N PHE A 47 -6.35 -8.61 6.96
CA PHE A 47 -5.94 -7.59 7.92
C PHE A 47 -5.74 -6.22 7.24
N GLY A 48 -5.16 -6.22 6.03
CA GLY A 48 -5.01 -5.02 5.21
C GLY A 48 -6.34 -4.39 4.84
N ILE A 49 -7.32 -5.19 4.42
CA ILE A 49 -8.69 -4.72 4.15
C ILE A 49 -9.26 -4.05 5.41
N ALA A 50 -9.19 -4.72 6.56
CA ALA A 50 -9.70 -4.17 7.82
C ALA A 50 -9.00 -2.85 8.20
N TYR A 51 -7.67 -2.79 8.09
CA TYR A 51 -6.88 -1.59 8.35
C TYR A 51 -7.24 -0.43 7.42
N PHE A 52 -7.40 -0.70 6.12
CA PHE A 52 -7.78 0.32 5.14
C PHE A 52 -9.18 0.84 5.38
N LEU A 53 -10.15 -0.03 5.66
CA LEU A 53 -11.51 0.38 6.01
C LEU A 53 -11.50 1.23 7.28
N HIS A 54 -10.84 0.78 8.34
CA HIS A 54 -10.69 1.54 9.58
C HIS A 54 -10.10 2.93 9.31
N THR A 55 -9.01 3.01 8.55
CA THR A 55 -8.35 4.28 8.21
C THR A 55 -9.26 5.20 7.40
N LEU A 56 -9.98 4.65 6.41
CA LEU A 56 -10.91 5.42 5.56
C LEU A 56 -12.05 6.03 6.38
N PHE A 57 -12.61 5.27 7.33
CA PHE A 57 -13.73 5.73 8.14
C PHE A 57 -13.30 6.60 9.32
N GLN A 58 -12.12 6.40 9.90
CA GLN A 58 -11.57 7.27 10.95
C GLN A 58 -11.13 8.63 10.39
N LYS A 59 -10.56 8.66 9.18
CA LYS A 59 -10.14 9.92 8.54
C LYS A 59 -11.33 10.84 8.21
N LYS A 60 -12.55 10.31 8.12
CA LYS A 60 -13.79 11.09 7.98
C LYS A 60 -14.33 11.66 9.30
N ILE A 61 -13.88 11.16 10.46
CA ILE A 61 -14.38 11.59 11.77
C ILE A 61 -13.55 12.76 12.35
N SER A 62 -12.35 13.04 11.81
CA SER A 62 -11.51 14.19 12.22
C SER A 62 -11.82 15.50 11.48
N VAL A 63 -13.05 15.68 11.00
CA VAL A 63 -13.56 16.99 10.59
C VAL A 63 -14.59 17.42 11.63
N ASN A 64 -14.11 18.01 12.72
CA ASN A 64 -14.83 18.88 13.64
C ASN A 64 -13.81 19.78 14.33
#